data_AF-A0A433RP59-F1
#
_entry.id   AF-A0A433RP59-F1
#
_cell.length_a   1.000
_cell.length_b   1.000
_cell.length_c   1.000
_cell.angle_alpha   90.00
_cell.angle_beta   90.00
_cell.angle_gamma   90.00
#
_symmetry.space_group_name_H-M   'P 1'
#
loop_
_entity.id
_entity.type
_entity.pdbx_description
1 polymer ?
#
loop_
_entity_poly.entity_id
_entity_poly.type
_entity_poly.pdbx_seq_one_letter_code
_entity_poly.pdbx_strand_id
1 'polypeptide(L)'
;MFKIILNIENIGIIANADIKIEGVTVIAGSNSSGKSTVGRVLYAIGTSLAESSYIKLFKQKLNIIDNELNRLKKISLDEESLAIAEEATALLDNMSYIISMLEEHPTSQKEFENQSINFSNKLKKIINS
;
A
#
# COMPACT_ATOMS: atom_id res chain seq x y z
N MET A 1 22.64 18.60 -6.08
CA MET A 1 22.27 17.55 -7.06
C MET A 1 22.00 16.27 -6.29
N PHE A 2 20.89 15.58 -6.56
CA PHE A 2 20.51 14.36 -5.85
C PHE A 2 21.44 13.21 -6.27
N LYS A 3 21.85 12.38 -5.30
CA LYS A 3 22.77 11.26 -5.51
C LYS A 3 22.19 10.02 -4.84
N ILE A 4 22.14 8.91 -5.57
CA ILE A 4 21.73 7.60 -5.06
C ILE A 4 22.92 6.65 -5.14
N ILE A 5 23.14 5.89 -4.08
CA ILE A 5 24.11 4.80 -4.02
C ILE A 5 23.30 3.51 -3.90
N LEU A 6 23.44 2.62 -4.88
CA LEU A 6 22.76 1.34 -4.92
C LEU A 6 23.79 0.22 -4.85
N ASN A 7 23.72 -0.58 -3.79
CA ASN A 7 24.52 -1.77 -3.62
C ASN A 7 23.63 -3.00 -3.84
N ILE A 8 24.05 -3.89 -4.73
CA ILE A 8 23.34 -5.12 -5.08
C ILE A 8 24.24 -6.30 -4.73
N GLU A 9 23.75 -7.21 -3.90
CA GLU A 9 24.45 -8.42 -3.52
C GLU A 9 23.55 -9.64 -3.79
N ASN A 10 24.09 -10.62 -4.51
CA ASN A 10 23.47 -11.92 -4.79
C ASN A 10 22.05 -11.84 -5.40
N ILE A 11 21.84 -10.94 -6.38
CA ILE A 11 20.56 -10.82 -7.11
C ILE A 11 20.73 -11.31 -8.56
N GLY A 12 20.07 -12.42 -8.89
CA GLY A 12 20.11 -13.02 -10.22
C GLY A 12 21.55 -13.33 -10.63
N ILE A 13 21.99 -12.78 -11.76
CA ILE A 13 23.37 -12.96 -12.27
C ILE A 13 24.40 -12.00 -11.64
N ILE A 14 23.95 -11.07 -10.78
CA ILE A 14 24.84 -10.10 -10.12
C ILE A 14 25.22 -10.66 -8.74
N ALA A 15 26.49 -11.05 -8.59
CA ALA A 15 27.05 -11.44 -7.30
C ALA A 15 27.26 -10.22 -6.39
N ASN A 16 27.90 -9.16 -6.92
CA ASN A 16 28.09 -7.88 -6.24
C ASN A 16 28.07 -6.75 -7.29
N ALA A 17 27.43 -5.61 -6.98
CA ALA A 17 27.53 -4.39 -7.78
C ALA A 17 27.31 -3.14 -6.92
N ASP A 18 28.25 -2.20 -6.99
CA ASP A 18 28.15 -0.87 -6.38
C ASP A 18 27.90 0.16 -7.47
N ILE A 19 26.72 0.78 -7.45
CA ILE A 19 26.22 1.63 -8.52
C ILE A 19 25.94 3.03 -7.97
N LYS A 20 26.63 4.02 -8.55
CA LYS A 20 26.43 5.44 -8.26
C LYS A 20 25.55 6.06 -9.34
N ILE A 21 24.42 6.62 -8.93
CA ILE A 21 23.46 7.26 -9.83
C ILE A 21 23.46 8.77 -9.55
N GLU A 22 23.86 9.54 -10.57
CA GLU A 22 23.99 10.99 -10.54
C GLU A 22 23.37 11.59 -11.80
N GLY A 23 22.24 12.30 -11.66
CA GLY A 23 21.54 12.89 -12.79
C GLY A 23 21.06 11.83 -13.79
N VAL A 24 21.35 12.04 -15.08
CA VAL A 24 21.05 11.06 -16.13
C VAL A 24 22.19 10.03 -16.18
N THR A 25 21.90 8.80 -15.74
CA THR A 25 22.88 7.69 -15.70
C THR A 25 22.48 6.60 -16.70
N VAL A 26 23.42 6.17 -17.55
CA VAL A 26 23.21 5.10 -18.55
C VAL A 26 23.87 3.81 -18.07
N ILE A 27 23.11 2.70 -18.05
CA ILE A 27 23.62 1.36 -17.74
C ILE A 27 23.87 0.62 -19.07
N ALA A 28 25.14 0.40 -19.40
CA ALA A 28 25.59 -0.26 -20.62
C ALA A 28 26.42 -1.52 -20.33
N GLY A 29 26.69 -2.33 -21.36
CA GLY A 29 27.39 -3.62 -21.24
C GLY A 29 26.87 -4.67 -22.21
N SER A 30 27.53 -5.83 -22.28
CA SER A 30 27.16 -6.96 -23.15
C SER A 30 25.84 -7.61 -22.74
N ASN A 31 25.21 -8.37 -23.64
CA ASN A 31 24.02 -9.13 -23.30
C ASN A 31 24.29 -10.06 -22.12
N SER A 32 23.29 -10.22 -21.25
CA SER A 32 23.42 -11.04 -20.04
C SER A 32 24.50 -10.57 -19.04
N SER A 33 24.92 -9.30 -19.10
CA SER A 33 25.87 -8.72 -18.13
C SER A 33 25.24 -8.12 -16.86
N GLY A 34 23.93 -8.36 -16.64
CA GLY A 34 23.22 -7.84 -15.46
C GLY A 34 22.42 -6.56 -15.68
N LYS A 35 22.49 -5.92 -16.86
CA LYS A 35 21.79 -4.65 -17.15
C LYS A 35 20.29 -4.67 -16.81
N SER A 36 19.56 -5.67 -17.34
CA SER A 36 18.13 -5.83 -17.05
C SER A 36 17.85 -6.19 -15.59
N THR A 37 18.80 -6.82 -14.90
CA THR A 37 18.70 -7.13 -13.47
C THR A 37 18.80 -5.85 -12.64
N VAL A 38 19.76 -4.97 -12.92
CA VAL A 38 19.83 -3.64 -12.28
C VAL A 38 18.55 -2.85 -12.53
N GLY A 39 18.06 -2.84 -13.77
CA GLY A 39 16.79 -2.18 -14.10
C GLY A 39 15.59 -2.72 -13.32
N ARG A 40 15.49 -4.05 -13.15
CA ARG A 40 14.44 -4.68 -12.33
C ARG A 40 14.56 -4.33 -10.84
N VAL A 41 15.77 -4.29 -10.30
CA VAL A 41 16.01 -3.86 -8.91
C VAL A 41 15.55 -2.41 -8.72
N LEU A 42 15.96 -1.50 -9.61
CA LEU A 42 15.52 -0.10 -9.59
C LEU A 42 14.00 0.04 -9.73
N TYR A 43 13.39 -0.73 -10.62
CA TYR A 43 11.94 -0.76 -10.79
C TYR A 43 11.23 -1.25 -9.53
N ALA A 44 11.70 -2.34 -8.92
CA ALA A 44 11.12 -2.88 -7.70
C ALA A 44 11.20 -1.88 -6.54
N ILE A 45 12.35 -1.20 -6.37
CA ILE A 45 12.53 -0.13 -5.38
C ILE A 45 11.60 1.05 -5.69
N GLY A 46 11.57 1.54 -6.93
CA GLY A 46 10.70 2.66 -7.31
C GLY A 46 9.22 2.34 -7.11
N THR A 47 8.81 1.11 -7.42
CA THR A 47 7.42 0.65 -7.30
C THR A 47 7.02 0.35 -5.86
N SER A 48 7.95 -0.10 -5.02
CA SER A 48 7.69 -0.31 -3.58
C SER A 48 7.63 1.02 -2.83
N LEU A 49 8.45 1.99 -3.21
CA LEU A 49 8.41 3.36 -2.69
C LEU A 49 7.20 4.14 -3.22
N ALA A 50 6.67 3.77 -4.39
CA ALA A 50 5.37 4.24 -4.85
C ALA A 50 4.26 3.56 -4.04
N GLU A 51 3.94 4.13 -2.88
CA GLU A 51 2.93 3.71 -1.89
C GLU A 51 1.61 3.18 -2.49
N SER A 52 1.28 3.63 -3.70
CA SER A 52 0.15 3.16 -4.50
C SER A 52 0.04 1.64 -4.62
N SER A 53 1.14 0.87 -4.57
CA SER A 53 1.10 -0.60 -4.69
C SER A 53 0.40 -1.28 -3.51
N TYR A 54 0.68 -0.84 -2.27
CA TYR A 54 0.06 -1.40 -1.08
C TYR A 54 -1.37 -0.90 -0.90
N ILE A 55 -1.60 0.40 -1.11
CA ILE A 55 -2.93 1.01 -1.06
C ILE A 55 -3.88 0.35 -2.07
N LYS A 56 -3.40 0.12 -3.31
CA LYS A 56 -4.17 -0.56 -4.36
C LYS A 56 -4.49 -2.01 -4.01
N LEU A 57 -3.54 -2.75 -3.43
CA LEU A 57 -3.79 -4.12 -2.95
C LEU A 57 -4.84 -4.13 -1.82
N PHE A 58 -4.75 -3.19 -0.89
CA PHE A 58 -5.69 -3.07 0.23
C PHE A 58 -7.11 -2.76 -0.26
N LYS A 59 -7.26 -1.84 -1.23
CA LYS A 59 -8.54 -1.55 -1.90
C LYS A 59 -9.16 -2.78 -2.55
N GLN A 60 -8.36 -3.55 -3.29
CA GLN A 60 -8.85 -4.77 -3.92
C GLN A 60 -9.42 -5.73 -2.88
N LYS A 61 -8.74 -5.88 -1.73
CA LYS A 61 -9.24 -6.70 -0.63
C LYS A 61 -10.52 -6.15 0.00
N LEU A 62 -10.63 -4.84 0.24
CA LEU A 62 -11.85 -4.24 0.79
C LEU A 62 -13.05 -4.44 -0.14
N ASN A 63 -12.88 -4.24 -1.45
CA ASN A 63 -13.94 -4.47 -2.43
C ASN A 63 -14.42 -5.92 -2.44
N ILE A 64 -13.53 -6.90 -2.22
CA ILE A 64 -13.93 -8.31 -2.11
C ILE A 64 -14.82 -8.51 -0.87
N ILE A 65 -14.42 -7.95 0.28
CA ILE A 65 -15.18 -8.09 1.53
C ILE A 65 -16.54 -7.40 1.41
N ASP A 66 -16.60 -6.19 0.84
CA ASP A 66 -17.85 -5.47 0.62
C ASP A 66 -18.82 -6.25 -0.26
N ASN A 67 -18.34 -6.83 -1.36
CA ASN A 67 -19.15 -7.69 -2.22
C ASN A 67 -19.71 -8.92 -1.49
N GLU A 68 -18.91 -9.57 -0.65
CA GLU A 68 -19.36 -10.72 0.13
C GLU A 68 -20.38 -10.33 1.21
N LEU A 69 -20.20 -9.20 1.91
CA LEU A 69 -21.21 -8.70 2.85
C LEU A 69 -22.53 -8.36 2.14
N ASN A 70 -22.46 -7.71 0.98
CA ASN A 70 -23.64 -7.42 0.17
C ASN A 70 -24.34 -8.70 -0.31
N ARG A 71 -23.59 -9.80 -0.50
CA ARG A 71 -24.18 -11.12 -0.81
C ARG A 71 -24.85 -11.72 0.42
N LEU A 72 -24.22 -11.67 1.59
CA LEU A 72 -24.77 -12.20 2.84
C LEU A 72 -26.07 -11.50 3.24
N LYS A 73 -26.13 -10.16 3.13
CA LYS A 73 -27.33 -9.37 3.43
C LYS A 73 -28.53 -9.67 2.53
N LYS A 74 -28.29 -10.22 1.33
CA LYS A 74 -29.36 -10.64 0.39
C LYS A 74 -29.96 -11.99 0.74
N ILE A 75 -29.29 -12.77 1.58
CA ILE A 75 -29.81 -14.02 2.13
C ILE A 75 -30.66 -13.62 3.35
N SER A 76 -31.74 -14.36 3.62
CA SER A 76 -32.51 -14.18 4.85
C SER A 76 -31.62 -14.49 6.06
N LEU A 77 -31.06 -13.44 6.67
CA LEU A 77 -30.31 -13.51 7.91
C LEU A 77 -31.27 -13.40 9.10
N ASP A 78 -30.95 -14.06 10.21
CA ASP A 78 -31.56 -13.72 11.50
C ASP A 78 -31.14 -12.31 11.94
N GLU A 79 -31.89 -11.72 12.88
CA GLU A 79 -31.66 -10.32 13.32
C GLU A 79 -30.25 -10.11 13.88
N GLU A 80 -29.69 -11.11 14.58
CA GLU A 80 -28.35 -11.05 15.15
C GLU A 80 -27.27 -10.99 14.05
N SER A 81 -27.38 -11.87 13.05
CA SER A 81 -26.49 -11.91 11.89
C SER A 81 -26.60 -10.65 11.03
N LEU A 82 -27.80 -10.06 10.93
CA LEU A 82 -28.01 -8.80 10.22
C LEU A 82 -27.32 -7.64 10.94
N ALA A 83 -27.45 -7.55 12.28
CA ALA A 83 -26.78 -6.52 13.08
C ALA A 83 -25.25 -6.60 12.94
N ILE A 84 -24.67 -7.80 12.97
CA ILE A 84 -23.24 -8.02 12.75
C ILE A 84 -22.83 -7.57 11.33
N ALA A 85 -23.63 -7.88 10.31
CA ALA A 85 -23.35 -7.49 8.94
C ALA A 85 -23.45 -5.96 8.73
N GLU A 86 -24.33 -5.27 9.45
CA GLU A 86 -24.41 -3.81 9.46
C GLU A 86 -23.19 -3.17 10.12
N GLU A 87 -22.75 -3.69 11.27
CA GLU A 87 -21.53 -3.24 11.93
C GLU A 87 -20.29 -3.44 11.04
N ALA A 88 -20.18 -4.60 10.39
CA ALA A 88 -19.09 -4.89 9.45
C ALA A 88 -19.08 -3.94 8.25
N THR A 89 -20.24 -3.57 7.71
CA THR A 89 -20.35 -2.57 6.64
C THR A 89 -19.90 -1.19 7.10
N ALA A 90 -20.31 -0.75 8.30
CA ALA A 90 -19.88 0.52 8.84
C ALA A 90 -18.35 0.59 9.04
N LEU A 91 -17.73 -0.52 9.46
CA LEU A 91 -16.26 -0.63 9.55
C LEU A 91 -15.60 -0.53 8.16
N LEU A 92 -16.16 -1.18 7.14
CA LEU A 92 -15.65 -1.14 5.76
C LEU A 92 -15.77 0.25 5.12
N ASP A 93 -16.87 0.96 5.35
CA ASP A 93 -17.05 2.33 4.87
C ASP A 93 -15.99 3.26 5.48
N ASN A 94 -15.75 3.11 6.79
CA ASN A 94 -14.70 3.85 7.49
C ASN A 94 -13.30 3.53 6.93
N MET A 95 -12.99 2.25 6.67
CA MET A 95 -11.71 1.87 6.09
C MET A 95 -11.54 2.40 4.66
N SER A 96 -12.59 2.37 3.85
CA SER A 96 -12.59 2.90 2.49
C SER A 96 -12.32 4.41 2.48
N TYR A 97 -12.89 5.15 3.44
CA TYR A 97 -12.61 6.57 3.64
C TYR A 97 -11.16 6.86 4.06
N ILE A 98 -10.58 6.08 4.97
CA ILE A 98 -9.16 6.22 5.34
C ILE A 98 -8.27 6.04 4.12
N ILE A 99 -8.55 5.03 3.30
CA ILE A 99 -7.76 4.75 2.11
C ILE A 99 -7.86 5.88 1.08
N SER A 100 -9.04 6.46 0.85
CA SER A 100 -9.16 7.62 -0.05
C SER A 100 -8.34 8.81 0.46
N MET A 101 -8.30 9.02 1.78
CA MET A 101 -7.47 10.07 2.39
C MET A 101 -5.97 9.82 2.18
N LEU A 102 -5.51 8.57 2.29
CA LEU A 102 -4.11 8.20 2.07
C LEU A 102 -3.69 8.34 0.60
N GLU A 103 -4.61 8.26 -0.34
CA GLU A 103 -4.31 8.49 -1.76
C GLU A 103 -4.16 9.96 -2.12
N GLU A 104 -4.89 10.86 -1.45
CA GLU A 104 -4.85 12.30 -1.74
C GLU A 104 -3.58 12.97 -1.19
N HIS A 105 -2.88 12.35 -0.23
CA HIS A 105 -1.71 12.93 0.44
C HIS A 105 -0.67 11.86 0.88
N PRO A 106 0.39 11.62 0.09
CA PRO A 106 1.58 10.90 0.58
C PRO A 106 2.42 11.86 1.43
N THR A 107 1.93 12.26 2.62
CA THR A 107 2.56 13.32 3.43
C THR A 107 3.12 12.77 4.75
N SER A 108 4.31 13.28 5.08
CA SER A 108 5.23 12.87 6.16
C SER A 108 4.60 12.18 7.38
N GLN A 109 5.29 11.15 7.87
CA GLN A 109 4.97 10.30 9.03
C GLN A 109 4.26 10.99 10.21
N LYS A 110 4.62 12.25 10.50
CA LYS A 110 4.07 13.07 11.59
C LYS A 110 2.62 13.54 11.37
N GLU A 111 2.23 13.76 10.13
CA GLU A 111 0.88 14.20 9.76
C GLU A 111 -0.10 13.01 9.74
N PHE A 112 0.38 11.86 9.25
CA PHE A 112 -0.31 10.57 9.36
C PHE A 112 -0.54 10.16 10.83
N GLU A 113 0.46 10.30 11.71
CA GLU A 113 0.33 10.00 13.14
C GLU A 113 -0.74 10.87 13.82
N ASN A 114 -0.72 12.18 13.59
CA ASN A 114 -1.68 13.11 14.19
C ASN A 114 -3.12 12.84 13.72
N GLN A 115 -3.31 12.52 12.44
CA GLN A 115 -4.62 12.19 11.90
C GLN A 115 -5.11 10.81 12.40
N SER A 116 -4.21 9.84 12.55
CA SER A 116 -4.51 8.51 13.12
C SER A 116 -4.97 8.59 14.58
N ILE A 117 -4.35 9.46 15.39
CA ILE A 117 -4.76 9.73 16.78
C ILE A 117 -6.16 10.33 16.81
N ASN A 118 -6.44 11.33 15.97
CA ASN A 118 -7.75 11.97 15.89
C ASN A 118 -8.85 10.99 15.48
N PHE A 119 -8.55 10.11 14.53
CA PHE A 119 -9.44 9.04 14.08
C PHE A 119 -9.72 8.00 15.18
N SER A 120 -8.68 7.53 15.88
CA SER A 120 -8.84 6.59 17.02
C SER A 120 -9.75 7.15 18.11
N ASN A 121 -9.61 8.45 18.41
CA ASN A 121 -10.47 9.13 19.37
C ASN A 121 -11.93 9.23 18.89
N LYS A 122 -12.16 9.41 17.58
CA LYS A 122 -13.50 9.45 16.98
C LYS A 122 -14.17 8.07 17.02
N LEU A 123 -13.43 7.00 16.72
CA LEU A 123 -13.92 5.61 16.83
C LEU A 123 -14.27 5.23 18.26
N LYS A 124 -13.40 5.54 19.23
CA LYS A 124 -13.69 5.30 20.66
C LYS A 124 -14.96 6.00 21.12
N LYS A 125 -15.30 7.15 20.52
CA LYS A 125 -16.51 7.90 20.88
C LYS A 125 -17.78 7.24 20.34
N ILE A 126 -17.70 6.55 19.20
CA ILE A 126 -18.81 5.80 18.57
C ILE A 126 -19.02 4.45 19.28
N ILE A 127 -17.94 3.76 19.62
CA ILE A 127 -18.02 2.44 20.29
C ILE A 127 -18.55 2.57 21.73
N ASN A 128 -18.30 3.72 22.40
CA ASN A 128 -18.71 3.96 23.77
C ASN A 128 -19.98 4.84 23.90
N SER A 129 -20.72 5.06 22.81
CA SER A 129 -22.02 5.77 22.79
C SER A 129 -23.16 4.79 22.57
#